data_AF-A0A2G5X8F0-F1
#
_entry.id   AF-A0A2G5X8F0-F1
#
_cell.length_a   1.000
_cell.length_b   1.000
_cell.length_c   1.000
_cell.angle_alpha   90.00
_cell.angle_beta   90.00
_cell.angle_gamma   90.00
#
_symmetry.space_group_name_H-M   'P 1'
#
loop_
_entity.id
_entity.type
_entity.pdbx_description
1 polymer ?
#
loop_
_entity_poly.entity_id
_entity_poly.type
_entity_poly.pdbx_seq_one_letter_code
_entity_poly.pdbx_strand_id
1 'polypeptide(L)'
;MSYSKLLTHRCDIYHLQKKQGTGDFGIPGADLEESYSYGDAPDHVSARCYFTERNQSVIQGEPNPTVVQSFLVHFLPNVDVRVNDKVIWNETEFKLQIPRKIKNHHIEVVAVRSGNL
;
A
#
# COMPACT_ATOMS: atom_id res chain seq x y z
N MET A 1 6.80 -4.60 28.37
CA MET A 1 6.99 -3.66 27.23
C MET A 1 5.85 -3.89 26.25
N SER A 2 5.11 -2.83 25.84
CA SER A 2 4.00 -2.99 24.88
C SER A 2 4.52 -2.90 23.46
N TYR A 3 4.10 -3.81 22.57
CA TYR A 3 4.47 -3.83 21.15
C TYR A 3 4.17 -2.51 20.43
N SER A 4 3.11 -1.82 20.85
CA SER A 4 2.74 -0.49 20.33
C SER A 4 3.85 0.56 20.41
N LYS A 5 4.80 0.42 21.36
CA LYS A 5 5.94 1.33 21.52
C LYS A 5 7.06 1.09 20.49
N LEU A 6 7.07 -0.08 19.84
CA LEU A 6 8.03 -0.42 18.78
C LEU A 6 7.59 0.14 17.42
N LEU A 7 6.33 0.55 17.27
CA LEU A 7 5.79 1.15 16.05
C LEU A 7 6.10 2.64 16.00
N THR A 8 7.36 2.96 15.71
CA THR A 8 7.93 4.31 15.78
C THR A 8 7.64 5.17 14.56
N HIS A 9 7.32 4.57 13.41
CA HIS A 9 7.07 5.30 12.17
C HIS A 9 5.59 5.73 12.08
N ARG A 10 5.35 6.72 11.23
CA ARG A 10 4.02 7.22 10.86
C ARG A 10 3.86 7.17 9.36
N CYS A 11 2.77 6.59 8.89
CA CYS A 11 2.44 6.54 7.49
C CYS A 11 0.96 6.86 7.24
N ASP A 12 0.68 7.31 6.03
CA ASP A 12 -0.68 7.52 5.56
C ASP A 12 -1.09 6.35 4.68
N ILE A 13 -2.34 5.88 4.80
CA ILE A 13 -2.87 4.72 4.09
C ILE A 13 -4.01 5.18 3.19
N TYR A 14 -3.99 4.73 1.94
CA TYR A 14 -5.00 4.98 0.93
C TYR A 14 -5.53 3.64 0.41
N HIS A 15 -6.83 3.46 0.50
CA HIS A 15 -7.50 2.28 -0.01
C HIS A 15 -7.74 2.39 -1.50
N LEU A 16 -7.56 1.27 -2.19
CA LEU A 16 -7.91 1.17 -3.61
C LEU A 16 -9.44 1.18 -3.74
N GLN A 17 -9.97 2.20 -4.41
CA GLN A 17 -11.40 2.37 -4.65
C GLN A 17 -11.74 1.96 -6.07
N LYS A 18 -12.84 1.23 -6.21
CA LYS A 18 -13.45 0.93 -7.50
C LYS A 18 -14.29 2.12 -7.94
N LYS A 19 -13.99 2.67 -9.11
CA LYS A 19 -14.80 3.68 -9.77
C LYS A 19 -15.57 3.03 -10.91
N GLN A 20 -16.88 3.15 -10.86
CA GLN A 20 -17.73 2.79 -11.98
C GLN A 20 -17.60 3.89 -13.03
N GLY A 21 -17.26 3.50 -14.26
CA GLY A 21 -17.15 4.44 -15.36
C GLY A 21 -18.49 5.15 -15.58
N THR A 22 -18.46 6.46 -15.79
CA THR A 22 -19.61 7.14 -16.38
C THR A 22 -19.67 6.70 -17.83
N GLY A 23 -20.76 6.03 -18.21
CA GLY A 23 -21.00 5.61 -19.59
C GLY A 23 -20.79 6.78 -20.56
N ASP A 24 -20.07 6.55 -21.66
CA ASP A 24 -19.85 7.53 -22.73
C ASP A 24 -20.21 6.90 -24.08
N PHE A 25 -20.54 7.73 -25.07
CA PHE A 25 -20.95 7.31 -26.42
C PHE A 25 -22.09 6.27 -26.47
N GLY A 26 -22.99 6.31 -25.48
CA GLY A 26 -24.16 5.41 -25.42
C GLY A 26 -23.89 4.02 -24.82
N ILE A 27 -22.69 3.79 -24.28
CA ILE A 27 -22.35 2.55 -23.57
C ILE A 27 -22.70 2.72 -22.09
N PRO A 28 -23.53 1.86 -21.48
CA PRO A 28 -23.80 1.90 -20.05
C PRO A 28 -22.52 1.76 -19.24
N GLY A 29 -22.35 2.56 -18.19
CA GLY A 29 -21.19 2.49 -17.30
C GLY A 29 -21.00 1.16 -16.58
N ALA A 30 -22.03 0.31 -16.56
CA ALA A 30 -21.96 -1.06 -16.04
C ALA A 30 -21.27 -2.04 -17.00
N ASP A 31 -21.22 -1.72 -18.30
CA ASP A 31 -20.57 -2.53 -19.34
C ASP A 31 -19.14 -2.04 -19.63
N LEU A 32 -18.72 -0.93 -19.02
CA LEU A 32 -17.36 -0.41 -19.09
C LEU A 32 -16.43 -1.18 -18.13
N GLU A 33 -15.16 -1.26 -18.51
CA GLU A 33 -14.12 -1.87 -17.68
C GLU A 33 -13.99 -1.14 -16.33
N GLU A 34 -13.84 -1.92 -15.26
CA GLU A 34 -13.78 -1.39 -13.91
C GLU A 34 -12.49 -0.59 -13.73
N SER A 35 -12.61 0.69 -13.40
CA SER A 35 -11.45 1.53 -13.10
C SER A 35 -11.14 1.51 -11.60
N TYR A 36 -9.86 1.50 -11.26
CA TYR A 36 -9.38 1.50 -9.87
C TYR A 36 -8.53 2.73 -9.63
N SER A 37 -8.77 3.43 -8.51
CA SER A 37 -8.01 4.62 -8.14
C SER A 37 -7.95 4.80 -6.63
N TYR A 38 -6.94 5.52 -6.15
CA TYR A 38 -6.90 5.97 -4.75
C TYR A 38 -7.64 7.30 -4.61
N GLY A 39 -8.16 7.59 -3.42
CA GLY A 39 -8.72 8.90 -3.10
C GLY A 39 -7.64 9.98 -3.00
N ASP A 40 -8.07 11.25 -3.09
CA ASP A 40 -7.16 12.41 -2.96
C ASP A 40 -6.68 12.60 -1.50
N ALA A 41 -7.49 12.17 -0.54
CA ALA A 41 -7.18 12.18 0.88
C ALA A 41 -6.91 10.76 1.40
N PRO A 42 -5.99 10.59 2.37
CA PRO A 42 -5.74 9.30 2.99
C PRO A 42 -6.93 8.83 3.83
N ASP A 43 -7.25 7.55 3.74
CA ASP A 43 -8.27 6.90 4.57
C ASP A 43 -7.81 6.80 6.04
N HIS A 44 -6.50 6.61 6.25
CA HIS A 44 -5.87 6.68 7.57
C HIS A 44 -4.69 7.63 7.57
N VAL A 45 -4.77 8.67 8.39
CA VAL A 45 -3.69 9.65 8.60
C VAL A 45 -2.80 9.23 9.76
N SER A 46 -1.48 9.30 9.58
CA SER A 46 -0.47 9.10 10.63
C SER A 46 -0.64 7.79 11.43
N ALA A 47 -0.95 6.71 10.73
CA ALA A 47 -1.05 5.38 11.30
C ALA A 47 0.30 4.96 11.92
N ARG A 48 0.27 4.33 13.10
CA ARG A 48 1.48 3.78 13.73
C ARG A 48 1.93 2.53 12.98
N CYS A 49 3.16 2.57 12.52
CA CYS A 49 3.75 1.48 11.76
C CYS A 49 5.24 1.31 12.12
N TYR A 50 5.83 0.22 11.66
CA TYR A 50 7.28 0.04 11.68
C TYR A 50 7.72 -0.67 10.41
N PHE A 51 8.70 -0.10 9.72
CA PHE A 51 9.26 -0.65 8.48
C PHE A 51 10.59 -1.31 8.79
N THR A 52 10.74 -2.56 8.37
CA THR A 52 12.04 -3.24 8.32
C THR A 52 12.37 -3.57 6.88
N GLU A 53 13.59 -3.28 6.46
CA GLU A 53 14.02 -3.63 5.11
C GLU A 53 14.08 -5.15 4.96
N ARG A 54 13.48 -5.66 3.88
CA ARG A 54 13.41 -7.10 3.62
C ARG A 54 14.36 -7.52 2.51
N ASN A 55 14.30 -6.84 1.37
CA ASN A 55 15.11 -7.15 0.20
C ASN A 55 15.18 -5.95 -0.75
N GLN A 56 16.27 -5.86 -1.49
CA GLN A 56 16.44 -4.96 -2.63
C GLN A 56 16.98 -5.75 -3.81
N SER A 57 16.33 -5.63 -4.97
CA SER A 57 16.80 -6.22 -6.22
C SER A 57 16.95 -5.15 -7.30
N VAL A 58 17.92 -5.36 -8.18
CA VAL A 58 18.13 -4.53 -9.37
C VAL A 58 17.79 -5.38 -10.58
N ILE A 59 16.78 -4.97 -11.33
CA ILE A 59 16.35 -5.64 -12.56
C ILE A 59 16.93 -4.83 -13.72
N GLN A 60 17.84 -5.44 -14.49
CA GLN A 60 18.39 -4.81 -15.68
C GLN A 60 17.30 -4.73 -16.76
N GLY A 61 17.06 -3.52 -17.26
CA GLY A 61 16.16 -3.24 -18.37
C GLY A 61 16.78 -2.21 -19.30
N GLU A 62 16.17 -2.01 -20.47
CA GLU A 62 16.58 -1.00 -21.43
C GLU A 62 15.58 0.17 -21.39
N PRO A 63 16.02 1.45 -21.31
CA PRO A 63 17.42 1.91 -21.27
C PRO A 63 18.04 1.89 -19.85
N ASN A 64 17.22 1.84 -18.79
CA ASN A 64 17.68 1.99 -17.40
C ASN A 64 17.28 0.78 -16.53
N PRO A 65 18.12 0.40 -15.54
CA PRO A 65 17.76 -0.60 -14.55
C PRO A 65 16.64 -0.10 -13.63
N THR A 66 15.79 -1.01 -13.18
CA THR A 66 14.75 -0.74 -12.18
C THR A 66 15.18 -1.31 -10.84
N VAL A 67 15.15 -0.47 -9.80
CA VAL A 67 15.35 -0.91 -8.41
C VAL A 67 13.99 -1.27 -7.82
N VAL A 68 13.85 -2.52 -7.38
CA VAL A 68 12.67 -2.98 -6.64
C VAL A 68 13.10 -3.19 -5.20
N GLN A 69 12.54 -2.40 -4.29
CA GLN A 69 12.81 -2.52 -2.86
C GLN A 69 11.56 -2.99 -2.13
N SER A 70 11.74 -3.88 -1.16
CA SER A 70 10.66 -4.42 -0.35
C SER A 70 10.96 -4.29 1.13
N PHE A 71 9.91 -3.95 1.88
CA PHE A 71 9.93 -3.79 3.33
C PHE A 71 8.88 -4.70 3.95
N LEU A 72 9.15 -5.18 5.15
CA LEU A 72 8.13 -5.76 6.03
C LEU A 72 7.60 -4.66 6.94
N VAL A 73 6.31 -4.39 6.83
CA VAL A 73 5.62 -3.36 7.62
C VAL A 73 4.77 -4.02 8.68
N HIS A 74 4.89 -3.50 9.89
CA HIS A 74 4.12 -3.92 11.05
C HIS A 74 3.08 -2.88 11.40
N PHE A 75 1.84 -3.29 11.63
CA PHE A 75 0.74 -2.44 12.08
C PHE A 75 0.09 -3.01 13.35
N LEU A 76 -0.61 -2.15 14.09
CA LEU A 76 -1.50 -2.60 15.17
C LEU A 76 -2.66 -3.43 14.60
N PRO A 77 -3.24 -4.37 15.37
CA PRO A 77 -4.22 -5.34 14.87
C PRO A 77 -5.56 -4.70 14.48
N ASN A 78 -5.80 -3.46 14.92
CA ASN A 78 -7.01 -2.69 14.67
C ASN A 78 -6.89 -1.69 13.51
N VAL A 79 -5.73 -1.59 12.86
CA VAL A 79 -5.59 -0.75 11.65
C VAL A 79 -6.25 -1.48 10.49
N ASP A 80 -7.09 -0.79 9.72
CA ASP A 80 -7.62 -1.34 8.47
C ASP A 80 -6.53 -1.25 7.41
N VAL A 81 -6.03 -2.42 7.01
CA VAL A 81 -4.96 -2.58 6.03
C VAL A 81 -5.38 -3.66 5.07
N ARG A 82 -5.37 -3.35 3.77
CA ARG A 82 -5.89 -4.20 2.71
C ARG A 82 -4.82 -4.47 1.66
N VAL A 83 -5.07 -5.50 0.85
CA VAL A 83 -4.23 -5.77 -0.32
C VAL A 83 -4.35 -4.62 -1.31
N ASN A 84 -3.23 -4.25 -1.94
CA ASN A 84 -3.12 -3.12 -2.86
C ASN A 84 -3.35 -1.74 -2.24
N ASP A 85 -3.40 -1.61 -0.92
CA ASP A 85 -3.35 -0.29 -0.30
C ASP A 85 -2.06 0.43 -0.69
N LYS A 86 -2.18 1.72 -0.97
CA LYS A 86 -1.03 2.61 -1.11
C LYS A 86 -0.69 3.18 0.26
N VAL A 87 0.59 3.15 0.61
CA VAL A 87 1.10 3.69 1.87
C VAL A 87 2.17 4.73 1.56
N ILE A 88 2.06 5.90 2.19
CA ILE A 88 3.06 6.96 2.08
C ILE A 88 3.82 7.04 3.40
N TRP A 89 5.13 6.85 3.34
CA TRP A 89 6.04 7.01 4.47
C TRP A 89 7.28 7.78 4.02
N ASN A 90 7.62 8.87 4.73
CA ASN A 90 8.72 9.77 4.38
C ASN A 90 8.68 10.19 2.90
N GLU A 91 7.52 10.66 2.44
CA GLU A 91 7.27 11.11 1.04
C GLU A 91 7.48 10.02 -0.03
N THR A 92 7.67 8.76 0.40
CA THR A 92 7.85 7.62 -0.50
C THR A 92 6.57 6.81 -0.53
N GLU A 93 6.10 6.52 -1.74
CA GLU A 93 4.93 5.67 -1.97
C GLU A 93 5.33 4.19 -2.02
N PHE A 94 4.51 3.36 -1.37
CA PHE A 94 4.63 1.92 -1.35
C PHE A 94 3.28 1.28 -1.65
N LYS A 95 3.30 0.12 -2.31
CA LYS A 95 2.11 -0.71 -2.50
C LYS A 95 2.16 -1.94 -1.61
N LEU A 96 1.12 -2.10 -0.81
CA LEU A 96 0.98 -3.23 0.09
C LEU A 96 0.56 -4.49 -0.66
N GLN A 97 1.23 -5.58 -0.34
CA GLN A 97 0.89 -6.93 -0.79
C GLN A 97 -0.16 -7.53 0.15
N ILE A 98 -0.17 -8.85 0.34
CA ILE A 98 -1.17 -9.54 1.17
C ILE A 98 -0.87 -9.32 2.67
N PRO A 99 -1.78 -8.70 3.44
CA PRO A 99 -1.60 -8.54 4.89
C PRO A 99 -1.83 -9.86 5.63
N ARG A 100 -1.03 -10.11 6.67
CA ARG A 100 -1.11 -11.29 7.53
C ARG A 100 -1.42 -10.86 8.96
N LYS A 101 -2.56 -11.30 9.49
CA LYS A 101 -2.95 -11.06 10.89
C LYS A 101 -2.24 -12.08 11.80
N ILE A 102 -1.39 -11.59 12.70
CA ILE A 102 -0.61 -12.45 13.60
C ILE A 102 -1.28 -12.48 14.97
N LYS A 103 -2.04 -13.55 15.23
CA LYS A 103 -2.64 -13.89 16.54
C LYS A 103 -3.35 -12.71 17.24
N ASN A 104 -4.01 -11.85 16.46
CA ASN A 104 -4.68 -10.63 16.93
C ASN A 104 -3.76 -9.65 17.71
N HIS A 105 -2.45 -9.73 17.50
CA HIS A 105 -1.46 -8.88 18.17
C HIS A 105 -0.93 -7.78 17.25
N HIS A 106 -0.74 -8.08 15.97
CA HIS A 106 -0.29 -7.13 14.95
C HIS A 106 -0.60 -7.67 13.55
N ILE A 107 -0.41 -6.82 12.55
CA ILE A 107 -0.49 -7.18 11.14
C ILE A 107 0.91 -7.05 10.55
N GLU A 108 1.31 -8.04 9.74
CA GLU A 108 2.52 -8.00 8.95
C GLU A 108 2.14 -7.94 7.47
N VAL A 109 2.73 -7.02 6.72
CA VAL A 109 2.48 -6.90 5.28
C VAL A 109 3.75 -6.47 4.57
N VAL A 110 3.95 -7.00 3.37
CA VAL A 110 5.07 -6.57 2.52
C VAL A 110 4.67 -5.29 1.80
N ALA A 111 5.49 -4.26 1.94
CA ALA A 111 5.40 -3.04 1.15
C ALA A 111 6.46 -3.10 0.04
N VAL A 112 6.04 -2.88 -1.19
CA VAL A 112 6.96 -2.83 -2.35
C VAL A 112 7.04 -1.41 -2.86
N ARG A 113 8.24 -0.98 -3.21
CA ARG A 113 8.53 0.25 -3.96
C ARG A 113 9.01 -0.16 -5.36
N SER A 114 8.26 0.22 -6.39
CA SER A 114 8.75 0.24 -7.77
C SER A 114 8.64 1.67 -8.29
N GLY A 115 9.60 2.10 -9.11
CA GLY A 115 9.68 3.49 -9.61
C GLY A 115 8.45 3.98 -10.37
N ASN A 116 7.53 3.08 -10.72
CA ASN A 116 6.15 3.35 -11.10
C ASN A 116 5.25 2.34 -10.34
N LEU A 117 4.32 2.83 -9.54
CA LEU A 117 3.26 2.05 -8.87
C LEU A 117 1.90 2.61 -9.24
#